data_AF-A0A661QAE1-F1
#
_entry.id   AF-A0A661QAE1-F1
#
_cell.length_a   1.000
_cell.length_b   1.000
_cell.length_c   1.000
_cell.angle_alpha   90.00
_cell.angle_beta   90.00
_cell.angle_gamma   90.00
#
_symmetry.space_group_name_H-M   'P 1'
#
loop_
_entity.id
_entity.type
_entity.pdbx_description
1 polymer ?
#
loop_
_entity_poly.entity_id
_entity_poly.type
_entity_poly.pdbx_seq_one_letter_code
_entity_poly.pdbx_strand_id
1 'polypeptide(L)'
;MRFGTDEFYFKSKDEMRSVFRHCPEAIANTMRVAEMCHLVLSFEERHFPVFKSDENISNEELLRRLCYEGIRRTYPDLPPHVKQRLETELNIIKQMGYVSYFLIVWDFVRFARERGIPSGMRGSGVGSLVAHAL
;
A
#
# COMPACT_ATOMS: atom_id res chain seq x y z
N MET A 1 23.00 29.28 3.74
CA MET A 1 23.60 28.76 4.99
C MET A 1 25.04 28.40 4.68
N ARG A 2 26.03 28.96 5.39
CA ARG A 2 27.43 28.52 5.33
C ARG A 2 27.79 27.94 6.69
N PHE A 3 28.34 26.73 6.72
CA PHE A 3 28.85 26.14 7.95
C PHE A 3 30.20 26.77 8.30
N GLY A 4 30.51 26.86 9.59
CA GLY A 4 31.74 27.47 10.09
C GLY A 4 32.98 26.61 9.90
N THR A 5 32.81 25.36 9.48
CA THR A 5 33.88 24.38 9.23
C THR A 5 33.44 23.38 8.17
N ASP A 6 34.41 22.67 7.59
CA ASP A 6 34.19 21.54 6.69
C ASP A 6 34.13 20.18 7.43
N GLU A 7 33.95 20.21 8.76
CA GLU A 7 34.06 19.04 9.64
C GLU A 7 32.72 18.30 9.86
N PHE A 8 31.67 18.67 9.12
CA PHE A 8 30.33 18.08 9.22
C PHE A 8 30.12 16.96 8.20
N TYR A 9 30.84 15.86 8.39
CA TYR A 9 30.69 14.63 7.62
C TYR A 9 30.75 13.41 8.55
N PHE A 10 30.48 12.23 7.99
CA PHE A 10 30.58 10.98 8.74
C PHE A 10 32.05 10.58 8.91
N LYS A 11 32.68 11.09 9.98
CA LYS A 11 34.06 10.80 10.34
C LYS A 11 34.29 9.33 10.59
N SER A 12 35.49 8.87 10.25
CA SER A 12 35.98 7.54 10.59
C SER A 12 36.16 7.38 12.11
N LYS A 13 36.27 6.11 12.54
CA LYS A 13 36.52 5.77 13.94
C LYS A 13 37.78 6.43 14.51
N ASP A 14 38.86 6.50 13.73
CA ASP A 14 40.14 7.03 14.19
C ASP A 14 40.17 8.56 14.19
N GLU A 15 39.47 9.21 13.26
CA GLU A 15 39.22 10.65 13.31
C GLU A 15 38.41 11.03 14.56
N MET A 16 37.34 10.28 14.85
CA MET A 16 36.53 10.51 16.06
C MET A 16 37.32 10.27 17.34
N ARG A 17 38.16 9.23 17.40
CA ARG A 17 39.10 8.99 18.52
C ARG A 17 40.09 10.13 18.71
N SER A 18 40.58 10.70 17.61
CA SER A 18 41.50 11.83 17.66
C SER A 18 40.81 13.09 18.20
N VAL A 19 39.57 13.36 17.76
CA VAL A 19 38.75 14.48 18.25
C VAL A 19 38.44 14.35 19.75
N PHE A 20 38.05 13.15 20.19
CA PHE A 20 37.67 12.86 21.59
C PHE A 20 38.80 12.25 22.43
N ARG A 21 40.07 12.47 22.08
CA ARG A 21 41.24 11.92 22.80
C ARG A 21 41.26 12.23 24.30
N HIS A 22 40.65 13.36 24.69
CA HIS A 22 40.55 13.84 26.07
C HIS A 22 39.39 13.18 26.85
N CYS A 23 38.47 12.52 26.16
CA CYS A 23 37.33 11.82 26.76
C CYS A 23 37.00 10.53 25.95
N PRO A 24 37.80 9.46 26.08
CA PRO A 24 37.54 8.19 25.38
C PRO A 24 36.18 7.57 25.72
N GLU A 25 35.65 7.87 26.91
CA GLU A 25 34.33 7.42 27.36
C GLU A 25 33.19 7.95 26.49
N ALA A 26 33.33 9.13 25.88
CA ALA A 26 32.33 9.68 24.97
C ALA A 26 32.08 8.74 23.78
N ILE A 27 33.14 8.16 23.21
CA ILE A 27 33.05 7.17 22.13
C ILE A 27 32.54 5.83 22.66
N ALA A 28 33.00 5.39 23.83
CA ALA A 28 32.50 4.14 24.41
C ALA A 28 30.99 4.18 24.67
N ASN A 29 30.47 5.33 25.11
CA ASN A 29 29.05 5.54 25.34
C ASN A 29 28.22 5.46 24.05
N THR A 30 28.73 5.87 22.88
CA THR A 30 27.96 5.73 21.63
C THR A 30 27.69 4.27 21.30
N MET A 31 28.65 3.37 21.55
CA MET A 31 28.48 1.94 21.36
C MET A 31 27.49 1.35 22.37
N ARG A 32 27.58 1.73 23.65
CA ARG A 32 26.61 1.30 24.68
C ARG A 32 25.19 1.67 24.32
N VAL A 33 24.96 2.91 23.86
CA VAL A 33 23.63 3.36 23.40
C VAL A 33 23.18 2.56 22.18
N ALA A 34 24.06 2.34 21.21
CA ALA A 34 23.74 1.54 20.03
C ALA A 34 23.36 0.09 20.40
N GLU A 35 24.05 -0.52 21.36
CA GLU A 35 23.75 -1.87 21.86
C GLU A 35 22.43 -1.94 22.64
N MET A 36 22.01 -0.84 23.28
CA MET A 36 20.70 -0.74 23.95
C MET A 36 19.54 -0.57 22.97
N CYS A 37 19.80 -0.15 21.74
CA CYS A 37 18.75 0.08 20.74
C CYS A 37 18.35 -1.23 20.05
N HIS A 38 17.25 -1.82 20.51
CA HIS A 38 16.63 -2.97 19.85
C HIS A 38 15.22 -2.61 19.33
N LEU A 39 15.14 -2.27 18.03
CA LEU A 39 13.90 -1.98 17.32
C LEU A 39 13.67 -3.05 16.25
N VAL A 40 12.55 -3.76 16.35
CA VAL A 40 12.11 -4.71 15.31
C VAL A 40 10.99 -4.04 14.51
N LEU A 41 11.26 -3.80 13.24
CA LEU A 41 10.24 -3.34 12.29
C LEU A 41 9.69 -4.55 11.55
N SER A 42 8.41 -4.87 11.77
CA SER A 42 7.71 -5.89 10.99
C SER A 42 7.23 -5.28 9.67
N PHE A 43 7.67 -5.87 8.56
CA PHE A 43 7.25 -5.48 7.21
C PHE A 43 6.40 -6.57 6.53
N GLU A 44 6.15 -7.67 7.23
CA GLU A 44 5.36 -8.79 6.72
C GLU A 44 3.86 -8.57 6.95
N GLU A 45 3.49 -7.82 7.99
CA GLU A 45 2.11 -7.53 8.32
C GLU A 45 1.54 -6.41 7.44
N ARG A 46 0.39 -6.69 6.82
CA ARG A 46 -0.36 -5.71 6.04
C ARG A 46 -1.47 -5.13 6.90
N HIS A 47 -1.32 -3.87 7.29
CA HIS A 47 -2.33 -3.14 8.05
C HIS A 47 -3.29 -2.38 7.12
N PHE A 48 -4.07 -3.11 6.31
CA PHE A 48 -5.08 -2.48 5.48
C PHE A 48 -6.39 -2.25 6.23
N PRO A 49 -7.09 -1.14 5.99
CA PRO A 49 -8.47 -0.99 6.44
C PRO A 49 -9.35 -2.10 5.85
N VAL A 50 -10.25 -2.61 6.69
CA VAL A 50 -11.27 -3.58 6.27
C VAL A 50 -12.49 -2.81 5.82
N PHE A 51 -12.93 -3.04 4.58
CA PHE A 51 -14.18 -2.46 4.08
C PHE A 51 -15.35 -2.98 4.91
N LYS A 52 -16.25 -2.09 5.32
CA LYS A 52 -17.46 -2.46 6.05
C LYS A 52 -18.66 -2.12 5.18
N SER A 53 -19.37 -3.15 4.75
CA SER A 53 -20.67 -2.99 4.11
C SER A 53 -21.77 -2.94 5.18
N ASP A 54 -22.82 -2.17 4.93
CA ASP A 54 -24.06 -2.24 5.71
C ASP A 54 -24.91 -3.48 5.34
N GLU A 55 -24.51 -4.20 4.30
CA GLU A 55 -25.18 -5.40 3.85
C GLU A 55 -24.74 -6.63 4.64
N ASN A 56 -25.69 -7.54 4.90
CA ASN A 56 -25.43 -8.81 5.59
C ASN A 56 -24.85 -9.88 4.65
N ILE A 57 -23.82 -9.51 3.88
CA ILE A 57 -23.08 -10.39 2.97
C ILE A 57 -21.57 -10.21 3.16
N SER A 58 -20.78 -11.18 2.71
CA SER A 58 -19.31 -11.04 2.75
C SER A 58 -18.83 -9.99 1.74
N ASN A 59 -17.68 -9.37 2.03
CA ASN A 59 -17.02 -8.48 1.08
C ASN A 59 -16.68 -9.17 -0.25
N GLU A 60 -16.42 -10.48 -0.22
CA GLU A 60 -16.20 -11.26 -1.43
C GLU A 60 -17.46 -11.32 -2.30
N GLU A 61 -18.61 -11.61 -1.68
CA GLU A 61 -19.90 -11.65 -2.36
C GLU A 61 -20.28 -10.27 -2.90
N LEU A 62 -20.06 -9.22 -2.11
CA LEU A 62 -20.30 -7.84 -2.53
C LEU A 62 -19.46 -7.47 -3.75
N LEU A 63 -18.14 -7.71 -3.69
CA LEU A 63 -17.23 -7.41 -4.79
C LEU A 63 -17.66 -8.14 -6.07
N ARG A 64 -17.99 -9.42 -5.94
CA ARG A 64 -18.44 -10.26 -7.04
C ARG A 64 -19.73 -9.72 -7.65
N ARG A 65 -20.74 -9.39 -6.83
CA ARG A 65 -22.01 -8.82 -7.30
C ARG A 65 -21.78 -7.52 -8.08
N LEU A 66 -21.03 -6.57 -7.51
CA LEU A 66 -20.71 -5.28 -8.14
C LEU A 66 -20.02 -5.47 -9.49
N CYS A 67 -19.04 -6.37 -9.57
CA CYS A 67 -18.35 -6.65 -10.82
C CYS A 67 -19.27 -7.24 -11.89
N TYR A 68 -20.17 -8.16 -11.51
CA TYR A 68 -21.13 -8.76 -12.45
C TYR A 68 -22.18 -7.75 -12.92
N GLU A 69 -22.62 -6.85 -12.06
CA GLU A 69 -23.54 -5.76 -12.42
C GLU A 69 -22.87 -4.76 -13.36
N GLY A 70 -21.63 -4.35 -13.04
CA GLY A 70 -20.91 -3.37 -13.84
C GLY A 70 -20.42 -3.89 -15.17
N ILE A 71 -19.90 -5.12 -15.24
CA ILE A 71 -19.40 -5.68 -16.51
C ILE A 71 -20.52 -5.87 -17.54
N ARG A 72 -21.75 -6.15 -17.10
CA ARG A 72 -22.92 -6.29 -17.98
C ARG A 72 -23.32 -4.98 -18.66
N ARG A 73 -22.92 -3.82 -18.11
CA ARG A 73 -23.13 -2.53 -18.77
C ARG A 73 -22.29 -2.39 -20.03
N THR A 74 -21.09 -2.99 -20.03
CA THR A 74 -20.17 -2.99 -21.18
C THR A 74 -20.37 -4.22 -22.09
N TYR A 75 -20.64 -5.38 -21.49
CA TYR A 75 -20.84 -6.67 -22.18
C TYR A 75 -22.17 -7.30 -21.76
N PRO A 76 -23.32 -6.89 -22.33
CA PRO A 76 -24.64 -7.39 -21.93
C PRO A 76 -24.78 -8.92 -22.01
N ASP A 77 -24.25 -9.52 -23.08
CA ASP A 77 -24.31 -10.98 -23.30
C ASP A 77 -23.22 -11.76 -22.54
N LEU A 78 -22.33 -11.04 -21.85
CA LEU A 78 -21.22 -11.56 -21.05
C LEU A 78 -20.52 -12.78 -21.69
N PRO A 79 -19.79 -12.59 -22.81
CA PRO A 79 -19.26 -13.70 -23.58
C PRO A 79 -18.29 -14.56 -22.74
N PRO A 80 -18.16 -15.87 -23.04
CA PRO A 80 -17.43 -16.81 -22.19
C PRO A 80 -16.00 -16.39 -21.81
N HIS A 81 -15.26 -15.79 -22.75
CA HIS A 81 -13.88 -15.34 -22.51
C HIS A 81 -13.80 -14.16 -21.52
N VAL A 82 -14.77 -13.23 -21.55
CA VAL A 82 -14.86 -12.11 -20.59
C VAL A 82 -15.22 -12.64 -19.21
N LYS A 83 -16.22 -13.54 -19.14
CA LYS A 83 -16.60 -14.19 -17.88
C LYS A 83 -15.42 -14.94 -17.27
N GLN A 84 -14.72 -15.75 -18.06
CA GLN A 84 -13.54 -16.50 -17.59
C GLN A 84 -12.46 -15.56 -17.06
N ARG A 85 -12.15 -14.47 -17.78
CA ARG A 85 -11.18 -13.47 -17.33
C ARG A 85 -11.59 -12.82 -16.00
N LEU A 86 -12.86 -12.44 -15.87
CA LEU A 86 -13.38 -11.84 -14.65
C LEU A 86 -13.25 -12.79 -13.46
N GLU A 87 -13.62 -14.06 -13.64
CA GLU A 87 -13.49 -15.09 -12.60
C GLU A 87 -12.03 -15.32 -12.19
N THR A 88 -11.11 -15.38 -13.16
CA THR A 88 -9.68 -15.51 -12.86
C THR A 88 -9.18 -14.35 -12.00
N GLU A 89 -9.52 -13.11 -12.35
CA GLU A 89 -9.11 -11.94 -11.57
C GLU A 89 -9.72 -11.91 -10.17
N LEU A 90 -11.03 -12.18 -10.04
CA LEU A 90 -11.72 -12.23 -8.74
C LEU A 90 -11.09 -13.27 -7.81
N ASN A 91 -10.76 -14.45 -8.33
CA ASN A 91 -10.12 -15.51 -7.56
C ASN A 91 -8.72 -15.11 -7.08
N ILE A 92 -7.91 -14.47 -7.93
CA ILE A 92 -6.59 -13.98 -7.55
C ILE A 92 -6.70 -12.90 -6.47
N ILE A 93 -7.63 -11.95 -6.62
CA ILE A 93 -7.86 -10.87 -5.64
C ILE A 93 -8.25 -11.44 -4.27
N LYS A 94 -9.12 -12.45 -4.27
CA LYS A 94 -9.50 -13.19 -3.06
C LYS A 94 -8.28 -13.86 -2.42
N GLN A 95 -7.55 -14.67 -3.18
CA GLN A 95 -6.39 -15.43 -2.68
C GLN A 95 -5.30 -14.52 -2.08
N MET A 96 -5.11 -13.35 -2.68
CA MET A 96 -4.11 -12.37 -2.25
C MET A 96 -4.57 -11.46 -1.09
N GLY A 97 -5.84 -11.56 -0.67
CA GLY A 97 -6.39 -10.77 0.41
C GLY A 97 -6.70 -9.31 0.04
N TYR A 98 -6.94 -9.00 -1.23
CA TYR A 98 -7.17 -7.64 -1.72
C TYR A 98 -8.64 -7.24 -1.89
N VAL A 99 -9.59 -8.08 -1.48
CA VAL A 99 -11.04 -7.81 -1.62
C VAL A 99 -11.44 -6.45 -1.03
N SER A 100 -11.06 -6.20 0.23
CA SER A 100 -11.36 -4.91 0.90
C SER A 100 -10.71 -3.72 0.20
N TYR A 101 -9.50 -3.90 -0.36
CA TYR A 101 -8.82 -2.83 -1.09
C TYR A 101 -9.61 -2.41 -2.33
N PHE A 102 -10.09 -3.38 -3.13
CA PHE A 102 -10.91 -3.07 -4.30
C PHE A 102 -12.23 -2.39 -3.95
N LEU A 103 -12.90 -2.82 -2.87
CA LEU A 103 -14.14 -2.20 -2.40
C LEU A 103 -13.93 -0.76 -1.90
N ILE A 104 -12.83 -0.49 -1.19
CA ILE A 104 -12.49 0.87 -0.74
C ILE A 104 -12.25 1.78 -1.94
N VAL A 105 -11.48 1.31 -2.94
CA VAL A 105 -11.21 2.08 -4.17
C VAL A 105 -12.50 2.36 -4.93
N TRP A 106 -13.33 1.35 -5.10
CA TRP A 106 -14.65 1.49 -5.71
C TRP A 106 -15.50 2.53 -4.99
N ASP A 107 -15.56 2.50 -3.66
CA ASP A 107 -16.43 3.37 -2.87
C ASP A 107 -16.09 4.85 -3.04
N PHE A 108 -14.80 5.22 -2.90
CA PHE A 108 -14.43 6.63 -3.05
C PHE A 108 -14.49 7.10 -4.51
N VAL A 109 -14.29 6.21 -5.49
CA VAL A 109 -14.47 6.54 -6.92
C VAL A 109 -15.94 6.75 -7.25
N ARG A 110 -16.83 5.88 -6.76
CA ARG A 110 -18.28 6.04 -6.87
C ARG A 110 -18.72 7.37 -6.26
N PHE A 111 -18.29 7.65 -5.03
CA PHE A 111 -18.60 8.91 -4.35
C PHE A 111 -18.14 10.12 -5.18
N ALA A 112 -16.92 10.11 -5.71
CA ALA A 112 -16.41 11.19 -6.55
C ALA A 112 -17.30 11.40 -7.80
N ARG A 113 -17.67 10.31 -8.50
CA ARG A 113 -18.55 10.36 -9.68
C ARG A 113 -19.93 10.95 -9.35
N GLU A 114 -20.55 10.48 -8.27
CA GLU A 114 -21.87 10.97 -7.81
C GLU A 114 -21.87 12.45 -7.42
N ARG A 115 -20.71 12.97 -7.00
CA ARG A 115 -20.52 14.39 -6.63
C ARG A 115 -19.98 15.25 -7.77
N GLY A 116 -19.80 14.70 -8.97
CA GLY A 116 -19.22 15.43 -10.09
C GLY A 116 -17.76 15.83 -9.88
N ILE A 117 -17.03 15.14 -8.99
CA ILE A 117 -15.60 15.35 -8.74
C ILE A 117 -14.83 14.56 -9.80
N PRO A 118 -13.97 15.22 -10.61
CA PRO A 118 -13.18 14.53 -11.63
C PRO A 118 -12.28 13.45 -11.03
N SER A 119 -12.34 12.26 -11.60
CA SER A 119 -11.47 11.13 -11.26
C SER A 119 -10.98 10.44 -12.54
N GLY A 120 -9.75 9.93 -12.51
CA GLY A 120 -9.14 9.24 -13.65
C GLY A 120 -8.27 8.10 -13.19
N MET A 121 -8.02 7.14 -14.09
CA MET A 121 -7.29 5.91 -13.80
C MET A 121 -5.89 5.95 -14.44
N ARG A 122 -4.87 5.47 -13.72
CA ARG A 122 -3.48 5.37 -14.20
C ARG A 122 -2.79 4.14 -13.61
N GLY A 123 -1.58 3.84 -14.09
CA GLY A 123 -0.79 2.72 -13.61
C GLY A 123 -1.31 1.36 -14.10
N SER A 124 -0.84 0.27 -13.49
CA SER A 124 -1.19 -1.10 -13.90
C SER A 124 -2.67 -1.46 -13.70
N GLY A 125 -3.39 -0.74 -12.84
CA GLY A 125 -4.80 -0.99 -12.58
C GLY A 125 -5.68 -0.92 -13.83
N VAL A 126 -5.29 -0.14 -14.84
CA VAL A 126 -6.04 0.00 -16.11
C VAL A 126 -6.17 -1.31 -16.88
N GLY A 127 -5.33 -2.31 -16.58
CA GLY A 127 -5.36 -3.63 -17.22
C GLY A 127 -6.27 -4.65 -16.54
N SER A 128 -6.93 -4.29 -15.43
CA SER A 128 -7.83 -5.19 -14.68
C SER A 128 -9.27 -5.06 -15.16
N LEU A 129 -9.87 -6.20 -15.51
CA LEU A 129 -11.29 -6.29 -15.85
C LEU A 129 -12.17 -6.06 -14.61
N VAL A 130 -11.73 -6.51 -13.43
CA VAL A 130 -12.41 -6.20 -12.15
C VAL A 130 -12.45 -4.69 -11.93
N ALA A 131 -11.33 -3.99 -12.09
CA ALA A 131 -11.30 -2.53 -11.93
C ALA A 131 -12.13 -1.79 -13.00
N HIS A 132 -12.21 -2.32 -14.22
CA HIS A 132 -13.09 -1.79 -15.26
C HIS A 132 -14.58 -1.98 -14.94
N ALA A 133 -14.94 -3.08 -14.28
CA ALA A 133 -16.31 -3.38 -13.91
C ALA A 133 -16.82 -2.57 -12.71
N LEU A 134 -15.93 -1.97 -11.91
CA LEU A 134 -16.26 -1.17 -10.72
C LEU A 134 -16.46 0.33 -11.06
#